data_AF-A0A917TU27-F1
#
_entry.id   AF-A0A917TU27-F1
#
_cell.length_a   1.000
_cell.length_b   1.000
_cell.length_c   1.000
_cell.angle_alpha   90.00
_cell.angle_beta   90.00
_cell.angle_gamma   90.00
#
_symmetry.space_group_name_H-M   'P 1'
#
loop_
_entity.id
_entity.type
_entity.pdbx_description
1 polymer ?
#
loop_
_entity_poly.entity_id
_entity_poly.type
_entity_poly.pdbx_seq_one_letter_code
_entity_poly.pdbx_strand_id
1 'polypeptide(L)'
;MECQAPSVILTKPFDPKEKRTSENLKPIVQLVCHEEAFSYGSDIPLEMETGKVISDYLPSEITYTYDFGDDWRHHIVVEDFIDDYYYNHPTCIAGEGNVPPEDVGGEPGY
;
A
#
# COMPACT_ATOMS: atom_id res chain seq x y z
N MET A 1 15.48 15.60 -10.73
CA MET A 1 15.08 14.33 -10.08
C MET A 1 13.70 14.63 -9.55
N GLU A 2 12.70 14.14 -10.28
CA GLU A 2 11.30 14.48 -10.03
C GLU A 2 10.84 13.65 -8.82
N CYS A 3 10.72 14.28 -7.65
CA CYS A 3 10.31 13.60 -6.42
C CYS A 3 8.83 13.23 -6.51
N GLN A 4 8.52 12.01 -6.95
CA GLN A 4 7.26 11.39 -6.55
C GLN A 4 7.26 11.19 -5.03
N ALA A 5 6.08 11.27 -4.42
CA ALA A 5 5.89 11.16 -2.97
C ALA A 5 5.30 9.77 -2.64
N PRO A 6 5.44 9.28 -1.38
CA PRO A 6 4.84 8.01 -0.97
C PRO A 6 3.39 7.88 -1.36
N SER A 7 3.04 6.68 -1.81
CA SER A 7 1.67 6.42 -2.22
C SER A 7 1.20 5.03 -1.82
N VAL A 8 -0.10 4.96 -1.58
CA VAL A 8 -0.83 3.74 -1.23
C VAL A 8 -1.86 3.50 -2.31
N ILE A 9 -1.72 2.41 -3.05
CA ILE A 9 -2.67 1.98 -4.07
C ILE A 9 -3.60 0.95 -3.45
N LEU A 10 -4.90 1.20 -3.51
CA LEU A 10 -5.94 0.37 -2.90
C LEU A 10 -6.81 -0.27 -3.99
N THR A 11 -7.13 -1.55 -3.83
CA THR A 11 -8.08 -2.26 -4.70
C THR A 11 -9.51 -2.19 -4.17
N LYS A 12 -10.47 -2.69 -4.96
CA LYS A 12 -11.85 -2.85 -4.46
C LYS A 12 -11.87 -3.71 -3.20
N PRO A 13 -12.78 -3.42 -2.26
CA PRO A 13 -13.01 -4.34 -1.18
C PRO A 13 -13.42 -5.72 -1.68
N PHE A 14 -12.83 -6.78 -1.13
CA PHE A 14 -13.12 -8.16 -1.49
C PHE A 14 -13.00 -9.08 -0.27
N ASP A 15 -13.77 -10.17 -0.22
CA ASP A 15 -13.62 -11.16 0.84
C ASP A 15 -12.28 -11.89 0.66
N PRO A 16 -11.35 -11.88 1.64
CA PRO A 16 -10.08 -12.59 1.55
C PRO A 16 -10.22 -14.10 1.26
N LYS A 17 -11.38 -14.69 1.54
CA LYS A 17 -11.71 -16.10 1.27
C LYS A 17 -12.20 -16.34 -0.16
N GLU A 18 -12.57 -15.30 -0.90
CA GLU A 18 -12.95 -15.39 -2.31
C GLU A 18 -11.72 -15.52 -3.22
N LYS A 19 -11.93 -16.05 -4.43
CA LYS A 19 -10.84 -16.15 -5.41
C LYS A 19 -10.45 -14.76 -5.92
N ARG A 20 -9.15 -14.49 -5.91
CA ARG A 20 -8.55 -13.35 -6.61
C ARG A 20 -8.87 -13.43 -8.11
N THR A 21 -9.30 -12.31 -8.67
CA THR A 21 -9.65 -12.13 -10.08
C THR A 21 -9.03 -10.83 -10.60
N SER A 22 -8.94 -10.66 -11.91
CA SER A 22 -8.48 -9.40 -12.49
C SER A 22 -9.41 -8.22 -12.16
N GLU A 23 -10.68 -8.49 -11.83
CA GLU A 23 -11.66 -7.44 -11.54
C GLU A 23 -11.61 -6.94 -10.09
N ASN A 24 -11.38 -7.83 -9.12
CA ASN A 24 -11.27 -7.43 -7.71
C ASN A 24 -9.88 -6.87 -7.36
N LEU A 25 -8.85 -7.22 -8.13
CA LEU A 25 -7.50 -6.65 -8.01
C LEU A 25 -7.32 -5.32 -8.75
N LYS A 26 -8.34 -4.81 -9.45
CA LYS A 26 -8.22 -3.52 -10.14
C LYS A 26 -8.08 -2.39 -9.11
N PRO A 27 -7.04 -1.55 -9.19
CA PRO A 27 -6.90 -0.37 -8.35
C PRO A 27 -8.09 0.57 -8.47
N ILE A 28 -8.52 1.13 -7.34
CA ILE A 28 -9.64 2.09 -7.28
C ILE A 28 -9.21 3.48 -6.86
N VAL A 29 -8.14 3.60 -6.06
CA VAL A 29 -7.62 4.87 -5.61
C VAL A 29 -6.13 4.75 -5.30
N GLN A 30 -5.41 5.84 -5.53
CA GLN A 30 -4.04 6.05 -5.10
C GLN A 30 -4.04 7.19 -4.08
N LEU A 31 -3.79 6.86 -2.82
CA LEU A 31 -3.61 7.85 -1.77
C LEU A 31 -2.19 8.42 -1.86
N VAL A 32 -2.07 9.74 -1.79
CA VAL A 32 -0.79 10.47 -1.89
C VAL A 32 -0.61 11.42 -0.73
N CYS A 33 0.63 11.60 -0.29
CA CYS A 33 0.97 12.47 0.84
C CYS A 33 1.33 13.91 0.45
N HIS A 34 1.46 14.21 -0.85
CA HIS A 34 1.87 15.53 -1.32
C HIS A 34 1.10 15.97 -2.57
N GLU A 35 0.75 17.26 -2.66
CA GLU A 35 -0.04 17.81 -3.78
C GLU A 35 0.72 17.78 -5.11
N GLU A 36 2.06 17.80 -5.09
CA GLU A 36 2.86 17.63 -6.31
C GLU A 36 2.57 16.31 -7.02
N ALA A 37 2.10 15.29 -6.28
CA ALA A 37 1.75 14.00 -6.85
C ALA A 37 0.66 14.08 -7.93
N PHE A 38 -0.25 15.06 -7.85
CA PHE A 38 -1.30 15.27 -8.86
C PHE A 38 -0.75 15.71 -10.22
N SER A 39 0.50 16.20 -10.28
CA SER A 39 1.11 16.67 -11.53
C SER A 39 1.65 15.55 -12.43
N TYR A 40 1.94 14.38 -11.87
CA TYR A 40 2.59 13.28 -12.59
C TYR A 40 1.62 12.50 -13.49
N GLY A 41 0.32 12.65 -13.29
CA GLY A 41 -0.70 11.87 -13.97
C GLY A 41 -0.73 10.42 -13.50
N SER A 42 -1.93 9.88 -13.30
CA SER A 42 -2.16 8.47 -12.99
C SER A 42 -3.44 8.03 -13.68
N ASP A 43 -3.48 6.78 -14.14
CA ASP A 43 -4.70 6.15 -14.62
C ASP A 43 -5.64 5.76 -13.47
N ILE A 44 -5.14 5.88 -12.23
CA ILE A 44 -5.87 5.62 -10.99
C ILE A 44 -6.28 6.97 -10.39
N PRO A 45 -7.53 7.12 -9.89
CA PRO A 45 -7.92 8.31 -9.16
C PRO A 45 -6.97 8.61 -8.00
N LEU A 46 -6.44 9.84 -7.95
CA LEU A 46 -5.59 10.28 -6.83
C LEU A 46 -6.42 10.97 -5.76
N GLU A 47 -6.11 10.72 -4.50
CA GLU A 47 -6.67 11.43 -3.36
C GLU A 47 -5.59 11.73 -2.31
N MET A 48 -5.72 12.82 -1.58
CA MET A 48 -4.84 13.08 -0.43
C MET A 48 -5.07 12.03 0.65
N GLU A 49 -3.98 11.49 1.22
CA GLU A 49 -4.04 10.54 2.33
C GLU A 49 -4.57 11.19 3.62
N THR A 50 -4.40 12.52 3.75
CA THR A 50 -4.78 13.26 4.94
C THR A 50 -6.27 13.10 5.24
N GLY A 51 -6.56 12.56 6.43
CA GLY A 51 -7.94 12.36 6.89
C GLY A 51 -8.60 11.08 6.36
N LYS A 52 -7.88 10.24 5.62
CA LYS A 52 -8.34 8.92 5.21
C LYS A 52 -8.04 7.89 6.30
N VAL A 53 -8.97 6.96 6.51
CA VAL A 53 -8.77 5.83 7.41
C VAL A 53 -8.71 4.56 6.57
N ILE A 54 -7.66 3.76 6.74
CA ILE A 54 -7.47 2.52 5.96
C ILE A 54 -8.67 1.58 6.09
N SER A 55 -9.33 1.55 7.25
CA SER A 55 -10.52 0.72 7.50
C SER A 55 -11.65 0.95 6.49
N ASP A 56 -11.76 2.14 5.91
CA ASP A 56 -12.81 2.48 4.94
C ASP A 56 -12.62 1.74 3.60
N TYR A 57 -11.43 1.20 3.39
CA TYR A 57 -11.04 0.48 2.19
C TYR A 57 -10.87 -1.02 2.43
N LEU A 58 -11.00 -1.49 3.67
CA LEU A 58 -10.83 -2.90 4.00
C LEU A 58 -12.17 -3.68 3.89
N PRO A 59 -12.12 -5.00 3.63
CA PRO A 59 -10.94 -5.78 3.24
C PRO A 59 -10.48 -5.48 1.81
N SER A 60 -9.20 -5.18 1.58
CA SER A 60 -8.63 -4.97 0.22
C SER A 60 -7.17 -5.40 0.16
N GLU A 61 -6.60 -5.44 -1.06
CA GLU A 61 -5.16 -5.52 -1.24
C GLU A 61 -4.61 -4.11 -1.39
N ILE A 62 -3.45 -3.91 -0.78
CA ILE A 62 -2.81 -2.61 -0.68
C ILE A 62 -1.40 -2.75 -1.22
N THR A 63 -1.05 -1.90 -2.18
CA THR A 63 0.35 -1.73 -2.59
C THR A 63 0.85 -0.44 -1.98
N TYR A 64 1.84 -0.53 -1.11
CA TYR A 64 2.51 0.62 -0.52
C TYR A 64 3.87 0.80 -1.19
N THR A 65 4.08 1.93 -1.86
CA THR A 65 5.35 2.27 -2.48
C THR A 65 6.09 3.29 -1.63
N TYR A 66 7.33 2.96 -1.27
CA TYR A 66 8.25 3.83 -0.54
C TYR A 66 9.61 3.89 -1.23
N ASP A 67 10.38 4.92 -0.91
CA ASP A 67 11.69 5.22 -1.52
C ASP A 67 11.64 5.25 -3.07
N PHE A 68 11.41 6.45 -3.61
CA PHE A 68 11.19 6.66 -5.05
C PHE A 68 12.47 6.55 -5.90
N GLY A 69 13.63 6.47 -5.26
CA GLY A 69 14.86 6.11 -5.98
C GLY A 69 14.81 4.64 -6.40
N ASP A 70 14.36 3.80 -5.48
CA ASP A 70 14.46 2.36 -5.55
C ASP A 70 13.11 1.66 -5.86
N ASP A 71 11.99 2.40 -5.80
CA ASP A 71 10.62 1.92 -6.07
C ASP A 71 10.29 0.66 -5.27
N TRP A 72 10.57 0.69 -3.97
CA TRP A 72 10.25 -0.43 -3.09
C TRP A 72 8.74 -0.56 -2.93
N ARG A 73 8.19 -1.71 -3.30
CA ARG A 73 6.76 -2.00 -3.26
C ARG A 73 6.45 -3.08 -2.24
N HIS A 74 5.73 -2.70 -1.19
CA HIS A 74 5.14 -3.62 -0.22
C HIS A 74 3.74 -4.04 -0.66
N HIS A 75 3.53 -5.34 -0.80
CA HIS A 75 2.19 -5.91 -0.98
C HIS A 75 1.62 -6.28 0.38
N ILE A 76 0.52 -5.63 0.75
CA ILE A 76 -0.14 -5.80 2.04
C ILE A 76 -1.52 -6.39 1.79
N VAL A 77 -1.82 -7.49 2.48
CA VAL A 77 -3.09 -8.20 2.40
C VAL A 77 -3.72 -8.30 3.78
N VAL A 78 -5.03 -8.12 3.85
CA VAL A 78 -5.79 -8.42 5.07
C VAL A 78 -6.11 -9.91 5.10
N GLU A 79 -5.60 -10.61 6.10
CA GLU A 79 -5.84 -12.05 6.28
C GLU A 79 -7.08 -12.33 7.14
N ASP A 80 -7.28 -11.53 8.20
CA ASP A 80 -8.40 -11.69 9.13
C ASP A 80 -8.73 -10.37 9.86
N PHE A 81 -9.93 -10.29 10.42
CA PHE A 81 -10.36 -9.20 11.30
C PHE A 81 -10.53 -9.73 12.72
N ILE A 82 -9.85 -9.09 13.66
CA ILE A 82 -9.91 -9.46 15.08
C ILE A 82 -10.58 -8.33 15.84
N ASP A 83 -11.75 -8.62 16.42
CA ASP A 83 -12.41 -7.73 17.35
C ASP A 83 -11.69 -7.75 18.72
N ASP A 84 -11.77 -6.65 19.47
CA ASP A 84 -11.26 -6.54 20.84
C ASP A 84 -9.75 -6.85 21.01
N TYR A 85 -8.92 -6.43 20.05
CA TYR A 85 -7.48 -6.54 20.18
C TYR A 85 -6.97 -5.78 21.42
N TYR A 86 -6.28 -6.51 22.31
CA TYR A 86 -5.95 -6.05 23.67
C TYR A 86 -5.03 -4.83 23.70
N TYR A 87 -4.15 -4.69 22.71
CA TYR A 87 -3.19 -3.59 22.62
C TYR A 87 -3.71 -2.48 21.71
N ASN A 88 -3.34 -1.23 22.01
CA ASN A 88 -3.65 -0.08 21.17
C ASN A 88 -2.55 0.24 20.13
N HIS A 89 -1.67 -0.72 19.86
CA HIS A 89 -0.55 -0.59 18.93
C HIS A 89 -0.40 -1.87 18.09
N PRO A 90 0.17 -1.80 16.88
CA PRO A 90 0.45 -3.00 16.10
C PRO A 90 1.49 -3.88 16.81
N THR A 91 1.36 -5.20 16.63
CA THR A 91 2.37 -6.17 17.08
C THR A 91 2.80 -7.03 15.90
N CYS A 92 4.11 -7.09 15.65
CA CYS A 92 4.68 -8.02 14.69
C CYS A 92 4.72 -9.41 15.34
N ILE A 93 3.94 -10.35 14.81
CA ILE A 93 3.81 -11.72 15.35
C ILE A 93 4.76 -12.71 14.67
N ALA A 94 5.23 -12.39 13.47
CA ALA A 94 6.13 -13.20 12.66
C ALA A 94 6.84 -12.33 11.61
N GLY A 95 7.98 -12.80 11.12
CA GLY A 95 8.72 -12.18 10.01
C GLY A 95 9.82 -13.12 9.52
N GLU A 96 10.08 -13.06 8.22
CA GLU A 96 11.17 -13.80 7.57
C GLU A 96 11.88 -12.91 6.56
N GLY A 97 13.14 -13.24 6.26
CA GLY A 97 14.00 -12.43 5.38
C GLY A 97 14.74 -11.31 6.10
N ASN A 98 15.57 -10.60 5.35
CA ASN A 98 16.29 -9.41 5.81
C ASN A 98 15.59 -8.15 5.31
N VAL A 99 15.74 -7.06 6.05
CA VAL A 99 15.34 -5.73 5.59
C VAL A 99 16.15 -5.39 4.33
N PRO A 100 15.52 -4.95 3.23
CA PRO A 100 16.25 -4.48 2.06
C PRO A 100 17.20 -3.35 2.46
N PRO A 101 18.48 -3.38 2.04
CA PRO A 101 19.37 -2.25 2.23
C PRO A 101 18.83 -1.04 1.47
N GLU A 102 18.90 0.13 2.09
CA GLU A 102 18.55 1.40 1.45
C GLU A 102 19.58 1.74 0.35
N ASP A 103 19.15 2.53 -0.65
CA ASP A 103 19.99 3.09 -1.72
C ASP A 103 20.74 2.03 -2.56
N VAL A 104 20.12 0.88 -2.87
CA VAL A 104 20.73 -0.17 -3.70
C VAL A 104 20.22 -0.21 -5.13
N GLY A 105 19.25 0.63 -5.49
CA GLY A 105 18.62 0.65 -6.80
C GLY A 105 17.41 -0.27 -6.89
N GLY A 106 16.74 -0.55 -5.78
CA GLY A 106 15.52 -1.35 -5.71
C GLY A 106 15.74 -2.86 -5.77
N GLU A 107 14.67 -3.60 -6.04
CA GLU A 107 14.69 -5.06 -6.24
C GLU A 107 15.84 -5.54 -7.14
N PRO A 108 16.14 -4.93 -8.32
CA PRO A 108 17.23 -5.42 -9.17
C PRO A 108 18.64 -5.18 -8.60
N GLY A 109 18.78 -4.33 -7.57
CA GLY A 109 20.04 -4.05 -6.90
C GLY A 109 20.37 -5.00 -5.73
N TYR A 110 19.40 -5.82 -5.31
CA TYR A 110 19.47 -6.75 -4.18
C TYR A 110 19.61 -8.21 -4.65
#